data_AF-A0A199VS28-F1
#
_entry.id   AF-A0A199VS28-F1
#
_cell.length_a   1.000
_cell.length_b   1.000
_cell.length_c   1.000
_cell.angle_alpha   90.00
_cell.angle_beta   90.00
_cell.angle_gamma   90.00
#
_symmetry.space_group_name_H-M   'P 1'
#
loop_
_entity.id
_entity.type
_entity.pdbx_description
1 polymer ?
#
loop_
_entity_poly.entity_id
_entity_poly.type
_entity_poly.pdbx_seq_one_letter_code
_entity_poly.pdbx_strand_id
1 'polypeptide(L)'
;MGDFSVILVVLAAVVPVLVLAVSVYLLVNYQHPDDVNQAYFPKLVVVLGLSVAAVSILMLPADVANRQACRHALYNGACSLTLPMKTLWIAVYIADAVLVFFVIPFAMFYYEGDQDKSIAKRLRSALCWVIVSAIVCGLCLGILYGLVGKVDFTVRHLSSSVESFPSSWSGFSSGQPCISPLTRQVHHRLNALALNLSSFGSLFLFDSLLQCSAYTASASSETTWTMRATFPEYVVALATIVGSVLFSIFGGVGIACLPLGLIFSFIRRPKAVITRSQYIKEATELGKKARELKKAAEALHQEERSGNKGRKWRKNVKAVQKELLLLEDDMNALEEMYPQGEQAETTWAFTILGYIGKLILGIIGLVVSVAWVAHIVIYLLIDPPLSPFLNEVFVKLDSVWGLLGTAAFAFFCFYLLLAVIAGETMLGLKLVFITIHPMKWGGTLMNSFLFNVGLILLSSISVIQFCATAFAYYAQATAAQEIFGHTLQSLRGIKYLYKYNVFQYAFVGLSLITLVYYALFVRMEKEETNREVSAFELMSLCFYCANDESVVGGFDQIGSQDILEVFQDSSNFPRLDQGGEGRGNGLRWRRPSGSERESAAAMEAAAKAAGASRAEMSAAEGMAGTRVESERR
;
A
#
# COMPACT_ATOMS: atom_id res chain seq x y z
N MET A 1 8.57 31.25 18.20
CA MET A 1 8.76 31.45 16.72
C MET A 1 9.96 30.67 16.16
N GLY A 2 10.91 30.19 16.98
CA GLY A 2 11.89 29.17 16.58
C GLY A 2 11.43 27.72 16.82
N ASP A 3 10.26 27.52 17.45
CA ASP A 3 9.81 26.23 17.95
C ASP A 3 9.22 25.34 16.83
N PHE A 4 8.62 25.95 15.80
CA PHE A 4 7.94 25.22 14.72
C PHE A 4 8.91 24.46 13.81
N SER A 5 10.09 25.03 13.51
CA SER A 5 11.13 24.35 12.73
C SER A 5 11.76 23.19 13.50
N VAL A 6 11.96 23.34 14.81
CA VAL A 6 12.47 22.25 15.67
C VAL A 6 11.45 21.10 15.74
N ILE A 7 10.16 21.41 15.91
CA ILE A 7 9.09 20.40 15.90
C ILE A 7 9.07 19.65 14.56
N LEU A 8 9.22 20.36 13.43
CA LEU A 8 9.24 19.73 12.11
C LEU A 8 10.45 18.80 11.94
N VAL A 9 11.63 19.17 12.43
CA VAL A 9 12.83 18.32 12.39
C VAL A 9 12.65 17.08 13.28
N VAL A 10 12.08 17.24 14.48
CA VAL A 10 11.76 16.12 15.36
C VAL A 10 10.74 15.17 14.70
N LEU A 11 9.68 15.71 14.10
CA LEU A 11 8.70 14.90 13.36
C LEU A 11 9.34 14.19 12.15
N ALA A 12 10.22 14.88 11.42
CA ALA A 12 10.96 14.29 10.30
C ALA A 12 11.92 13.17 10.72
N ALA A 13 12.33 13.09 11.99
CA ALA A 13 13.12 11.99 12.53
C ALA A 13 12.25 10.87 13.14
N VAL A 14 11.23 11.24 13.92
CA VAL A 14 10.36 10.30 14.63
C VAL A 14 9.44 9.53 13.68
N VAL A 15 8.83 10.21 12.70
CA VAL A 15 7.88 9.59 11.78
C VAL A 15 8.53 8.46 10.97
N PRO A 16 9.71 8.61 10.36
CA PRO A 16 10.38 7.49 9.69
C PRO A 16 10.71 6.31 10.61
N VAL A 17 11.07 6.56 11.89
CA VAL A 17 11.32 5.49 12.87
C VAL A 17 10.03 4.73 13.18
N LEU A 18 8.92 5.43 13.37
CA LEU A 18 7.60 4.80 13.56
C LEU A 18 7.19 4.00 12.33
N VAL A 19 7.38 4.55 11.12
CA VAL A 19 7.10 3.86 9.87
C VAL A 19 7.95 2.59 9.72
N LEU A 20 9.23 2.64 10.11
CA LEU A 20 10.11 1.47 10.11
C LEU A 20 9.62 0.42 11.10
N ALA A 21 9.23 0.81 12.32
CA ALA A 21 8.67 -0.10 13.32
C ALA A 21 7.39 -0.77 12.82
N VAL A 22 6.48 -0.01 12.20
CA VAL A 22 5.27 -0.54 11.57
C VAL A 22 5.61 -1.47 10.40
N SER A 23 6.61 -1.14 9.58
CA SER A 23 7.03 -1.99 8.47
C SER A 23 7.61 -3.33 8.93
N VAL A 24 8.38 -3.32 10.03
CA VAL A 24 8.86 -4.55 10.69
C VAL A 24 7.69 -5.34 11.25
N TYR A 25 6.74 -4.68 11.92
CA TYR A 25 5.53 -5.31 12.43
C TYR A 25 4.73 -5.99 11.31
N LEU A 26 4.54 -5.33 10.16
CA LEU A 26 3.87 -5.91 9.00
C LEU A 26 4.61 -7.13 8.48
N LEU A 27 5.94 -7.06 8.34
CA LEU A 27 6.73 -8.21 7.91
C LEU A 27 6.55 -9.42 8.84
N VAL A 28 6.70 -9.23 10.16
CA VAL A 28 6.66 -10.31 11.15
C VAL A 28 5.31 -11.04 11.13
N ASN A 29 4.23 -10.31 10.91
CA ASN A 29 2.88 -10.86 10.94
C ASN A 29 2.42 -11.45 9.61
N TYR A 30 2.92 -10.96 8.48
CA TYR A 30 2.52 -11.46 7.16
C TYR A 30 3.43 -12.59 6.65
N GLN A 31 4.69 -12.64 7.08
CA GLN A 31 5.63 -13.68 6.63
C GLN A 31 5.13 -15.10 6.94
N HIS A 32 5.50 -16.05 6.08
CA HIS A 32 5.23 -17.47 6.28
C HIS A 32 6.10 -18.05 7.44
N PRO A 33 5.61 -19.00 8.26
CA PRO A 33 6.37 -19.62 9.35
C PRO A 33 7.68 -20.27 8.90
N ASP A 34 7.70 -20.89 7.72
CA ASP A 34 8.90 -21.52 7.14
C ASP A 34 10.05 -20.50 6.92
N ASP A 35 9.71 -19.22 6.75
CA ASP A 35 10.68 -18.17 6.47
C ASP A 35 11.14 -17.45 7.76
N VAL A 36 10.61 -17.74 8.96
CA VAL A 36 10.86 -16.95 10.20
C VAL A 36 12.34 -16.82 10.55
N ASN A 37 13.11 -17.92 10.46
CA ASN A 37 14.54 -17.94 10.79
C ASN A 37 15.46 -17.93 9.55
N GLN A 38 14.89 -17.72 8.36
CA GLN A 38 15.62 -17.74 7.09
C GLN A 38 15.49 -16.41 6.33
N ALA A 39 16.28 -16.24 5.26
CA ALA A 39 16.14 -15.15 4.27
C ALA A 39 16.15 -13.70 4.82
N TYR A 40 17.12 -13.36 5.68
CA TYR A 40 17.27 -12.00 6.23
C TYR A 40 17.43 -10.89 5.18
N PHE A 41 18.08 -11.17 4.04
CA PHE A 41 18.29 -10.16 3.00
C PHE A 41 16.98 -9.70 2.32
N PRO A 42 16.14 -10.61 1.76
CA PRO A 42 14.79 -10.26 1.30
C PRO A 42 13.93 -9.52 2.33
N LYS A 43 13.98 -9.94 3.61
CA LYS A 43 13.25 -9.28 4.70
C LYS A 43 13.65 -7.81 4.86
N LEU A 44 14.94 -7.52 4.83
CA LEU A 44 15.44 -6.15 4.90
C LEU A 44 14.96 -5.32 3.70
N VAL A 45 14.93 -5.90 2.50
CA VAL A 45 14.43 -5.22 1.30
C VAL A 45 12.93 -4.94 1.39
N VAL A 46 12.14 -5.88 1.93
CA VAL A 46 10.71 -5.68 2.18
C VAL A 46 10.47 -4.52 3.15
N VAL A 47 11.16 -4.52 4.29
CA VAL A 47 11.00 -3.46 5.31
C VAL A 47 11.41 -2.10 4.75
N LEU A 48 12.53 -2.04 4.02
CA LEU A 48 12.98 -0.81 3.36
C LEU A 48 11.98 -0.33 2.30
N GLY A 49 11.44 -1.23 1.49
CA GLY A 49 10.46 -0.89 0.45
C GLY A 49 9.16 -0.34 1.03
N LEU A 50 8.58 -1.01 2.04
CA LEU A 50 7.39 -0.50 2.73
C LEU A 50 7.66 0.85 3.41
N SER A 51 8.85 1.00 4.02
CA SER A 51 9.23 2.24 4.70
C SER A 51 9.36 3.41 3.71
N VAL A 52 10.00 3.20 2.55
CA VAL A 52 10.15 4.23 1.52
C VAL A 52 8.79 4.61 0.92
N ALA A 53 7.90 3.64 0.66
CA ALA A 53 6.55 3.91 0.17
C ALA A 53 5.72 4.77 1.15
N ALA A 54 5.78 4.46 2.45
CA ALA A 54 5.04 5.22 3.46
C ALA A 54 5.66 6.59 3.74
N VAL A 55 6.99 6.68 3.88
CA VAL A 55 7.69 7.96 4.11
C VAL A 55 7.54 8.91 2.93
N SER A 56 7.62 8.42 1.69
CA SER A 56 7.47 9.27 0.49
C SER A 56 6.10 9.96 0.40
N ILE A 57 5.04 9.32 0.90
CA ILE A 57 3.70 9.92 0.95
C ILE A 57 3.57 10.92 2.11
N LEU A 58 4.11 10.59 3.29
CA LEU A 58 4.15 11.51 4.44
C LEU A 58 5.11 12.68 4.24
N MET A 59 5.99 12.61 3.24
CA MET A 59 6.86 13.71 2.84
C MET A 59 6.10 14.86 2.18
N LEU A 60 4.94 14.61 1.56
CA LEU A 60 4.09 15.64 0.95
C LEU A 60 3.51 16.63 1.98
N PRO A 61 2.83 16.20 3.06
CA PRO A 61 2.40 17.10 4.12
C PRO A 61 3.58 17.73 4.87
N ALA A 62 4.72 17.04 4.98
CA ALA A 62 5.94 17.63 5.53
C ALA A 62 6.47 18.79 4.66
N ASP A 63 6.39 18.70 3.33
CA ASP A 63 6.74 19.79 2.39
C ASP A 63 5.84 21.02 2.60
N VAL A 64 4.52 20.79 2.77
CA VAL A 64 3.57 21.87 3.07
C VAL A 64 3.90 22.55 4.40
N ALA A 65 4.15 21.77 5.45
CA ALA A 65 4.55 22.30 6.76
C ALA A 65 5.89 23.06 6.70
N ASN A 66 6.86 22.56 5.93
CA ASN A 66 8.15 23.21 5.72
C ASN A 66 7.99 24.56 5.00
N ARG A 67 7.12 24.64 3.98
CA ARG A 67 6.80 25.89 3.29
C ARG A 67 6.14 26.90 4.23
N GLN A 68 5.15 26.45 5.01
CA GLN A 68 4.44 27.29 5.98
C GLN A 68 5.41 27.87 7.02
N ALA A 69 6.38 27.08 7.48
CA ALA A 69 7.42 27.52 8.40
C ALA A 69 8.25 28.70 7.83
N CYS A 70 8.51 28.72 6.52
CA CYS A 70 9.19 29.84 5.86
C CYS A 70 8.31 31.07 5.61
N ARG A 71 6.97 30.98 5.67
CA ARG A 71 6.06 32.07 5.26
C ARG A 71 6.15 33.31 6.14
N HIS A 72 6.58 33.16 7.39
CA HIS A 72 6.72 34.26 8.37
C HIS A 72 8.17 34.72 8.60
N ALA A 73 9.13 34.21 7.80
CA ALA A 73 10.52 34.64 7.89
C ALA A 73 10.69 36.07 7.35
N LEU A 74 10.87 37.04 8.25
CA LEU A 74 11.12 38.47 7.93
C LEU A 74 12.51 38.73 7.29
N TYR A 75 13.38 37.71 7.21
CA TYR A 75 14.72 37.83 6.63
C TYR A 75 15.06 36.60 5.80
N ASN A 76 15.59 36.80 4.58
CA ASN A 76 15.94 35.75 3.61
C ASN A 76 16.86 34.65 4.17
N GLY A 77 17.58 34.92 5.26
CA GLY A 77 18.44 33.94 5.94
C GLY A 77 17.70 32.92 6.82
N ALA A 78 16.50 33.22 7.32
CA ALA A 78 15.79 32.31 8.24
C ALA A 78 15.18 31.08 7.54
N CYS A 79 14.95 31.14 6.23
CA CYS A 79 14.50 30.00 5.44
C CYS A 79 15.65 28.98 5.16
N SER A 80 16.90 29.32 5.49
CA SER A 80 18.05 28.39 5.40
C SER A 80 18.06 27.29 6.48
N LEU A 81 17.30 27.47 7.57
CA LEU A 81 17.12 26.46 8.62
C LEU A 81 16.04 25.43 8.29
N THR A 82 15.41 25.55 7.12
CA THR A 82 14.35 24.62 6.69
C THR A 82 14.92 23.43 5.92
N LEU A 83 14.15 22.33 5.89
CA LEU A 83 14.59 21.11 5.24
C LEU A 83 14.76 21.35 3.73
N PRO A 84 15.86 20.89 3.10
CA PRO A 84 16.08 21.03 1.66
C PRO A 84 15.16 20.07 0.88
N MET A 85 13.87 20.40 0.80
CA MET A 85 12.83 19.51 0.28
C MET A 85 13.09 19.07 -1.16
N LYS A 86 13.61 19.94 -2.04
CA LYS A 86 13.97 19.55 -3.42
C LYS A 86 15.01 18.43 -3.45
N THR A 87 16.06 18.53 -2.64
CA THR A 87 17.12 17.52 -2.55
C THR A 87 16.59 16.22 -1.96
N LEU A 88 15.77 16.31 -0.92
CA LEU A 88 15.14 15.14 -0.32
C LEU A 88 14.22 14.42 -1.32
N TRP A 89 13.43 15.15 -2.10
CA TRP A 89 12.51 14.56 -3.09
C TRP A 89 13.30 13.80 -4.16
N ILE A 90 14.35 14.42 -4.69
CA ILE A 90 15.25 13.78 -5.66
C ILE A 90 15.90 12.52 -5.05
N ALA A 91 16.37 12.59 -3.80
CA ALA A 91 16.97 11.45 -3.12
C ALA A 91 15.99 10.28 -2.95
N VAL A 92 14.75 10.55 -2.53
CA VAL A 92 13.70 9.54 -2.39
C VAL A 92 13.34 8.93 -3.75
N TYR A 93 13.23 9.71 -4.83
CA TYR A 93 12.97 9.16 -6.16
C TYR A 93 14.09 8.30 -6.70
N ILE A 94 15.35 8.69 -6.46
CA ILE A 94 16.49 7.85 -6.82
C ILE A 94 16.47 6.56 -6.01
N ALA A 95 16.20 6.64 -4.71
CA ALA A 95 16.09 5.46 -3.86
C ALA A 95 14.96 4.52 -4.33
N ASP A 96 13.78 5.06 -4.64
CA ASP A 96 12.64 4.32 -5.15
C ASP A 96 12.93 3.65 -6.50
N ALA A 97 13.48 4.40 -7.46
CA ALA A 97 13.89 3.84 -8.76
C ALA A 97 14.95 2.71 -8.60
N VAL A 98 15.92 2.90 -7.70
CA VAL A 98 16.93 1.87 -7.40
C VAL A 98 16.29 0.64 -6.74
N LEU A 99 15.37 0.84 -5.81
CA LEU A 99 14.65 -0.24 -5.13
C LEU A 99 13.84 -1.07 -6.12
N VAL A 100 13.01 -0.42 -6.95
CA VAL A 100 12.11 -1.10 -7.88
C VAL A 100 12.86 -1.80 -9.02
N PHE A 101 13.83 -1.13 -9.66
CA PHE A 101 14.46 -1.68 -10.87
C PHE A 101 15.66 -2.58 -10.59
N PHE A 102 16.31 -2.47 -9.44
CA PHE A 102 17.54 -3.22 -9.13
C PHE A 102 17.43 -4.05 -7.87
N VAL A 103 17.07 -3.46 -6.72
CA VAL A 103 17.17 -4.16 -5.42
C VAL A 103 16.09 -5.23 -5.26
N ILE A 104 14.84 -4.94 -5.63
CA ILE A 104 13.74 -5.92 -5.54
C ILE A 104 13.94 -7.08 -6.52
N PRO A 105 14.23 -6.85 -7.82
CA PRO A 105 14.56 -7.93 -8.74
C PRO A 105 15.77 -8.74 -8.26
N PHE A 106 16.80 -8.08 -7.73
CA PHE A 106 17.95 -8.76 -7.14
C PHE A 106 17.54 -9.64 -5.96
N ALA A 107 16.72 -9.13 -5.03
CA ALA A 107 16.25 -9.87 -3.87
C ALA A 107 15.38 -11.07 -4.26
N MET A 108 14.56 -10.91 -5.29
CA MET A 108 13.73 -11.96 -5.88
C MET A 108 14.58 -13.09 -6.48
N PHE A 109 15.50 -12.77 -7.40
CA PHE A 109 16.41 -13.77 -7.99
C PHE A 109 17.39 -14.36 -6.98
N TYR A 110 17.81 -13.58 -5.98
CA TYR A 110 18.60 -14.08 -4.88
C TYR A 110 17.77 -15.09 -4.08
N TYR A 111 16.54 -14.77 -3.68
CA TYR A 111 15.68 -15.66 -2.92
C TYR A 111 15.38 -16.98 -3.65
N GLU A 112 15.05 -16.92 -4.94
CA GLU A 112 14.83 -18.10 -5.79
C GLU A 112 16.12 -18.90 -6.06
N GLY A 113 17.28 -18.32 -5.77
CA GLY A 113 18.56 -18.99 -5.86
C GLY A 113 18.62 -20.18 -4.89
N ASP A 114 18.72 -21.36 -5.49
CA ASP A 114 18.94 -22.67 -4.86
C ASP A 114 19.79 -22.61 -3.57
N GLN A 115 19.18 -22.95 -2.44
CA GLN A 115 19.78 -22.81 -1.09
C GLN A 115 20.99 -23.74 -0.89
N ASP A 116 21.11 -24.79 -1.71
CA ASP A 116 22.21 -25.75 -1.69
C ASP A 116 23.52 -25.21 -2.29
N LYS A 117 23.49 -24.02 -2.89
CA LYS A 117 24.66 -23.38 -3.51
C LYS A 117 25.35 -22.43 -2.52
N SER A 118 26.69 -22.37 -2.58
CA SER A 118 27.45 -21.40 -1.80
C SER A 118 26.97 -19.96 -2.05
N ILE A 119 27.01 -19.13 -1.00
CA ILE A 119 26.54 -17.73 -1.03
C ILE A 119 27.13 -16.96 -2.22
N ALA A 120 28.41 -17.18 -2.52
CA ALA A 120 29.10 -16.55 -3.66
C ALA A 120 28.51 -16.97 -5.03
N LYS A 121 28.13 -18.24 -5.19
CA LYS A 121 27.53 -18.74 -6.44
C LYS A 121 26.10 -18.21 -6.62
N ARG A 122 25.34 -18.14 -5.52
CA ARG A 122 24.00 -17.54 -5.47
C ARG A 122 24.04 -16.05 -5.82
N LEU A 123 24.96 -15.31 -5.20
CA LEU A 123 25.18 -13.88 -5.47
C LEU A 123 25.55 -13.64 -6.93
N ARG A 124 26.50 -14.41 -7.48
CA ARG A 124 26.92 -14.28 -8.89
C ARG A 124 25.77 -14.59 -9.86
N SER A 125 24.97 -15.61 -9.56
CA SER A 125 23.80 -15.97 -10.36
C SER A 125 22.76 -14.85 -10.36
N ALA A 126 22.39 -14.34 -9.18
CA ALA A 126 21.42 -13.25 -9.04
C ALA A 126 21.91 -11.97 -9.73
N LEU A 127 23.18 -11.58 -9.53
CA LEU A 127 23.77 -10.43 -10.22
C LEU A 127 23.76 -10.58 -11.75
N CYS A 128 24.02 -11.77 -12.27
CA CYS A 128 23.96 -12.04 -13.71
C CYS A 128 22.54 -11.77 -14.25
N TRP A 129 21.52 -12.31 -13.59
CA TRP A 129 20.12 -12.08 -13.98
C TRP A 129 19.70 -10.61 -13.90
N VAL A 130 20.15 -9.90 -12.87
CA VAL A 130 19.88 -8.46 -12.73
C VAL A 130 20.58 -7.66 -13.82
N ILE A 131 21.84 -7.96 -14.14
CA ILE A 131 22.56 -7.29 -15.23
C ILE A 131 21.87 -7.53 -16.57
N VAL A 132 21.48 -8.77 -16.87
CA VAL A 132 20.75 -9.11 -18.09
C VAL A 132 19.42 -8.33 -18.15
N SER A 133 18.66 -8.34 -17.05
CA SER A 133 17.38 -7.62 -16.96
C SER A 133 17.58 -6.11 -17.11
N ALA A 134 18.62 -5.54 -16.50
CA ALA A 134 18.96 -4.13 -16.58
C ALA A 134 19.42 -3.72 -17.99
N ILE A 135 20.17 -4.57 -18.70
CA ILE A 135 20.56 -4.32 -20.10
C ILE A 135 19.31 -4.32 -20.98
N VAL A 136 18.43 -5.29 -20.83
CA VAL A 136 17.18 -5.37 -21.61
C VAL A 136 16.30 -4.15 -21.32
N CYS A 137 16.05 -3.85 -20.05
CA CYS A 137 15.27 -2.67 -19.66
C CYS A 137 15.93 -1.36 -20.11
N GLY A 138 17.24 -1.23 -19.96
CA GLY A 138 18.01 -0.05 -20.37
C GLY A 138 18.01 0.17 -21.88
N LEU A 139 18.13 -0.90 -22.69
CA LEU A 139 18.00 -0.81 -24.15
C LEU A 139 16.58 -0.40 -24.55
N CYS A 140 15.55 -1.01 -23.96
CA CYS A 140 14.16 -0.62 -24.20
C CYS A 140 13.93 0.86 -23.84
N LEU A 141 14.30 1.28 -22.63
CA LEU A 141 14.16 2.66 -22.16
C LEU A 141 14.97 3.65 -23.00
N GLY A 142 16.17 3.27 -23.43
CA GLY A 142 17.04 4.10 -24.28
C GLY A 142 16.44 4.34 -25.68
N ILE A 143 15.87 3.29 -26.30
CA ILE A 143 15.16 3.41 -27.58
C ILE A 143 13.92 4.31 -27.40
N LEU A 144 13.13 4.08 -26.36
CA LEU A 144 11.97 4.89 -26.01
C LEU A 144 12.34 6.37 -25.79
N TYR A 145 13.41 6.64 -25.04
CA TYR A 145 13.93 7.99 -24.81
C TYR A 145 14.42 8.67 -26.10
N GLY A 146 15.07 7.92 -26.98
CA GLY A 146 15.50 8.42 -28.29
C GLY A 146 14.34 8.89 -29.17
N LEU A 147 13.21 8.18 -29.11
CA LEU A 147 12.03 8.45 -29.92
C LEU A 147 11.09 9.50 -29.31
N VAL A 148 10.80 9.40 -28.00
CA VAL A 148 9.70 10.13 -27.33
C VAL A 148 10.17 10.98 -26.14
N GLY A 149 11.48 11.03 -25.84
CA GLY A 149 12.07 11.80 -24.73
C GLY A 149 12.10 13.33 -24.91
N LYS A 150 11.08 13.91 -25.54
CA LYS A 150 10.91 15.36 -25.72
C LYS A 150 9.69 15.84 -24.92
N VAL A 151 9.78 17.06 -24.40
CA VAL A 151 8.74 17.72 -23.61
C VAL A 151 8.26 18.93 -24.40
N ASP A 152 6.95 19.03 -24.58
CA ASP A 152 6.30 20.07 -25.40
C ASP A 152 5.50 21.01 -24.47
N PHE A 153 6.11 22.15 -24.14
CA PHE A 153 5.48 23.21 -23.35
C PHE A 153 4.60 24.08 -24.23
N THR A 154 3.37 24.34 -23.79
CA THR A 154 2.50 25.35 -24.41
C THR A 154 2.92 26.71 -23.89
N VAL A 155 3.56 27.51 -24.75
CA VAL A 155 3.99 28.86 -24.43
C VAL A 155 3.21 29.85 -25.26
N ARG A 156 2.95 31.03 -24.70
CA ARG A 156 2.46 32.17 -25.48
C ARG A 156 3.66 33.02 -25.86
N HIS A 157 3.90 33.18 -27.16
CA HIS A 157 4.91 34.14 -27.59
C HIS A 157 4.40 35.54 -27.33
N LEU A 158 4.97 36.16 -26.31
CA LEU A 158 4.81 37.59 -26.06
C LEU A 158 5.90 38.32 -26.83
N SER A 159 5.50 39.30 -27.62
CA SER A 159 6.41 40.20 -28.31
C SER A 159 6.40 41.55 -27.61
N SER A 160 7.58 42.12 -27.37
CA SER A 160 7.75 43.49 -26.89
C SER A 160 8.82 44.15 -27.74
N SER A 161 8.64 45.43 -28.06
CA SER A 161 9.73 46.24 -28.58
C SER A 161 10.76 46.48 -27.48
N VAL A 162 12.04 46.57 -27.86
CA VAL A 162 13.14 46.95 -26.97
C VAL A 162 13.33 48.46 -27.08
N GLU A 163 13.42 49.13 -25.93
CA GLU A 163 13.75 50.55 -25.82
C GLU A 163 15.02 50.71 -24.96
N SER A 164 15.83 51.73 -25.24
CA SER A 164 16.99 52.07 -24.41
C SER A 164 16.53 52.45 -22.99
N PHE A 165 17.29 52.06 -21.97
CA PHE A 165 16.95 52.35 -20.57
C PHE A 165 16.67 53.85 -20.37
N PRO A 166 15.43 54.24 -20.03
CA PRO A 166 15.07 55.65 -20.01
C PRO A 166 15.60 56.33 -18.75
N SER A 167 16.08 57.57 -18.90
CA SER A 167 16.48 58.42 -17.77
C SER A 167 15.28 59.04 -17.02
N SER A 168 14.06 58.84 -17.53
CA SER A 168 12.81 59.28 -16.86
C SER A 168 11.67 58.31 -17.15
N TRP A 169 10.83 58.02 -16.15
CA TRP A 169 9.71 57.09 -16.23
C TRP A 169 8.37 57.76 -16.59
N SER A 170 8.42 59.03 -17.02
CA SER A 170 7.24 59.84 -17.34
C SER A 170 6.39 59.32 -18.51
N GLY A 171 6.95 58.43 -19.33
CA GLY A 171 6.24 57.76 -20.43
C GLY A 171 5.37 56.57 -20.00
N PHE A 172 5.53 56.07 -18.76
CA PHE A 172 4.71 55.01 -18.22
C PHE A 172 3.61 55.61 -17.35
N SER A 173 2.36 55.31 -17.70
CA SER A 173 1.18 55.70 -16.92
C SER A 173 0.22 54.52 -16.83
N SER A 174 -0.80 54.62 -15.98
CA SER A 174 -1.87 53.61 -15.91
C SER A 174 -2.54 53.35 -17.27
N GLY A 175 -2.51 54.32 -18.20
CA GLY A 175 -3.02 54.19 -19.58
C GLY A 175 -1.98 53.75 -20.62
N GLN A 176 -0.68 53.70 -20.27
CA GLN A 176 0.42 53.24 -21.12
C GLN A 176 1.39 52.37 -20.31
N PRO A 177 0.99 51.15 -19.92
CA PRO A 177 1.82 50.30 -19.07
C PRO A 177 2.93 49.54 -19.84
N CYS A 178 3.00 49.67 -21.17
CA CYS A 178 3.76 48.77 -22.05
C CYS A 178 4.64 49.54 -23.04
N ILE A 179 5.79 48.97 -23.41
CA ILE A 179 6.64 49.49 -24.48
C ILE A 179 6.01 49.11 -25.82
N SER A 180 5.34 50.05 -26.47
CA SER A 180 4.70 49.85 -27.78
C SER A 180 5.62 50.33 -28.91
N PRO A 181 5.67 49.62 -30.05
CA PRO A 181 6.41 50.07 -31.23
C PRO A 181 5.86 51.38 -31.84
N LEU A 182 4.72 51.90 -31.35
CA LEU A 182 4.23 53.24 -31.68
C LEU A 182 5.05 54.34 -30.97
N THR A 183 6.34 54.39 -31.24
CA THR A 183 7.20 55.52 -30.87
C THR A 183 6.73 56.78 -31.61
N ARG A 184 6.05 57.68 -30.90
CA ARG A 184 5.90 59.14 -31.14
C ARG A 184 5.41 59.70 -32.49
N GLN A 185 5.53 59.03 -33.63
CA GLN A 185 5.18 59.58 -34.95
C GLN A 185 3.72 59.35 -35.34
N VAL A 186 3.07 58.32 -34.79
CA VAL A 186 1.70 57.96 -35.15
C VAL A 186 0.66 58.77 -34.37
N HIS A 187 1.00 59.29 -33.19
CA HIS A 187 0.11 60.19 -32.44
C HIS A 187 -0.22 61.48 -33.23
N HIS A 188 0.72 61.96 -34.06
CA HIS A 188 0.48 63.10 -34.96
C HIS A 188 -0.28 62.75 -36.25
N ARG A 189 -0.19 61.52 -36.77
CA ARG A 189 -0.90 61.11 -38.00
C ARG A 189 -2.27 60.47 -37.77
N LEU A 190 -2.53 59.86 -36.61
CA LEU A 190 -3.85 59.32 -36.27
C LEU A 190 -4.84 60.38 -35.79
N ASN A 191 -4.38 61.44 -35.10
CA ASN A 191 -5.25 62.60 -34.82
C ASN A 191 -5.71 63.30 -36.11
N ALA A 192 -4.97 63.17 -37.22
CA ALA A 192 -5.38 63.67 -38.53
C ALA A 192 -6.41 62.76 -39.23
N LEU A 193 -6.45 61.46 -38.91
CA LEU A 193 -7.43 60.50 -39.47
C LEU A 193 -8.69 60.37 -38.60
N ALA A 194 -8.60 60.69 -37.31
CA ALA A 194 -9.71 60.63 -36.34
C ALA A 194 -10.74 61.75 -36.51
N LEU A 195 -10.48 62.77 -37.35
CA LEU A 195 -11.41 63.88 -37.55
C LEU A 195 -12.54 63.59 -38.54
N ASN A 196 -12.65 62.39 -39.14
CA ASN A 196 -13.68 62.12 -40.15
C ASN A 196 -14.35 60.73 -40.09
N LEU A 197 -14.39 60.05 -38.94
CA LEU A 197 -15.20 58.83 -38.82
C LEU A 197 -15.97 58.74 -37.50
N SER A 198 -17.16 59.34 -37.50
CA SER A 198 -18.13 59.34 -36.40
C SER A 198 -18.87 58.00 -36.24
N SER A 199 -18.15 56.92 -35.98
CA SER A 199 -18.79 55.64 -35.61
C SER A 199 -18.28 55.14 -34.27
N PHE A 200 -19.23 54.85 -33.38
CA PHE A 200 -19.10 54.31 -32.02
C PHE A 200 -18.18 53.06 -31.91
N GLY A 201 -17.79 52.43 -33.02
CA GLY A 201 -16.83 51.32 -33.06
C GLY A 201 -15.35 51.71 -32.96
N SER A 202 -15.01 53.00 -33.08
CA SER A 202 -13.62 53.47 -33.11
C SER A 202 -12.95 53.52 -31.73
N LEU A 203 -13.70 53.85 -30.66
CA LEU A 203 -13.15 53.96 -29.29
C LEU A 203 -12.69 52.61 -28.71
N PHE A 204 -13.32 51.50 -29.10
CA PHE A 204 -12.95 50.14 -28.67
C PHE A 204 -11.65 49.63 -29.34
N LEU A 205 -11.33 50.12 -30.55
CA LEU A 205 -10.10 49.72 -31.27
C LEU A 205 -8.86 50.45 -30.74
N PHE A 206 -9.00 51.68 -30.25
CA PHE A 206 -7.88 52.43 -29.64
C PHE A 206 -7.42 51.80 -28.32
N ASP A 207 -8.34 51.34 -27.48
CA ASP A 207 -7.99 50.76 -26.17
C ASP A 207 -7.26 49.41 -26.32
N SER A 208 -7.62 48.62 -27.34
CA SER A 208 -6.96 47.35 -27.67
C SER A 208 -5.54 47.53 -28.25
N LEU A 209 -5.21 48.70 -28.83
CA LEU A 209 -3.89 49.00 -29.41
C LEU A 209 -2.87 49.53 -28.38
N LEU A 210 -3.34 49.98 -27.21
CA LEU A 210 -2.51 50.49 -26.12
C LEU A 210 -2.22 49.43 -25.03
N GLN A 211 -2.83 48.25 -25.13
CA GLN A 211 -2.63 47.14 -24.20
C GLN A 211 -1.36 46.34 -24.53
N CYS A 212 -0.73 45.77 -23.49
CA CYS A 212 0.46 44.94 -23.67
C CYS A 212 0.10 43.72 -24.51
N SER A 213 1.07 43.20 -25.28
CA SER A 213 0.99 41.89 -25.95
C SER A 213 0.47 40.79 -25.00
N ALA A 214 0.79 40.87 -23.70
CA ALA A 214 0.28 39.97 -22.66
C ALA A 214 -1.25 39.94 -22.50
N TYR A 215 -1.93 41.08 -22.71
CA TYR A 215 -3.39 41.20 -22.59
C TYR A 215 -4.11 40.94 -23.92
N THR A 216 -3.44 41.21 -25.05
CA THR A 216 -4.01 41.06 -26.40
C THR A 216 -3.67 39.72 -27.08
N ALA A 217 -2.79 38.91 -26.48
CA ALA A 217 -2.43 37.58 -26.98
C ALA A 217 -3.66 36.65 -27.01
N SER A 218 -4.19 36.43 -28.21
CA SER A 218 -5.30 35.51 -28.46
C SER A 218 -4.85 34.05 -28.30
N ALA A 219 -5.79 33.12 -28.08
CA ALA A 219 -5.48 31.69 -27.99
C ALA A 219 -4.75 31.13 -29.24
N SER A 220 -4.81 31.84 -30.38
CA SER A 220 -4.08 31.51 -31.61
C SER A 220 -2.58 31.84 -31.58
N SER A 221 -2.06 32.54 -30.56
CA SER A 221 -0.63 32.82 -30.38
C SER A 221 0.07 31.79 -29.48
N GLU A 222 -0.63 30.70 -29.12
CA GLU A 222 -0.05 29.57 -28.41
C GLU A 222 0.80 28.73 -29.36
N THR A 223 2.09 28.62 -29.05
CA THR A 223 3.03 27.75 -29.76
C THR A 223 3.59 26.70 -28.82
N THR A 224 4.11 25.63 -29.39
CA THR A 224 4.76 24.57 -28.63
C THR A 224 6.27 24.79 -28.60
N TRP A 225 6.82 25.01 -27.41
CA TRP A 225 8.27 25.02 -27.19
C TRP A 225 8.73 23.64 -26.75
N THR A 226 9.68 23.08 -27.50
CA THR A 226 10.12 21.69 -27.29
C THR A 226 11.51 21.67 -26.66
N MET A 227 11.67 20.99 -25.53
CA MET A 227 12.97 20.71 -24.92
C MET A 227 13.17 19.22 -24.68
N ARG A 228 14.42 18.78 -24.57
CA ARG A 228 14.74 17.38 -24.25
C ARG A 228 14.72 17.21 -22.73
N ALA A 229 13.97 16.23 -22.23
CA ALA A 229 14.02 15.87 -20.81
C ALA A 229 15.37 15.24 -20.47
N THR A 230 15.81 15.32 -19.22
CA THR A 230 16.97 14.52 -18.81
C THR A 230 16.58 13.03 -18.73
N PHE A 231 17.54 12.13 -18.91
CA PHE A 231 17.27 10.70 -18.88
C PHE A 231 16.65 10.22 -17.55
N PRO A 232 17.12 10.65 -16.36
CA PRO A 232 16.50 10.27 -15.09
C PRO A 232 15.05 10.76 -14.96
N GLU A 233 14.76 12.00 -15.35
CA GLU A 233 13.39 12.54 -15.34
C GLU A 233 12.46 11.75 -16.26
N TYR A 234 12.97 11.31 -17.42
CA TYR A 234 12.20 10.47 -18.34
C TYR A 234 11.89 9.09 -17.75
N VAL A 235 12.84 8.45 -17.06
CA VAL A 235 12.61 7.16 -16.39
C VAL A 235 11.58 7.30 -15.28
N VAL A 236 11.69 8.34 -14.43
CA VAL A 236 10.71 8.63 -13.37
C VAL A 236 9.34 8.88 -13.97
N ALA A 237 9.25 9.63 -15.08
CA ALA A 237 7.98 9.91 -15.71
C ALA A 237 7.32 8.65 -16.30
N LEU A 238 8.09 7.74 -16.91
CA LEU A 238 7.59 6.45 -17.36
C LEU A 238 7.11 5.58 -16.19
N ALA A 239 7.89 5.50 -15.11
CA ALA A 239 7.50 4.79 -13.89
C ALA A 239 6.19 5.36 -13.31
N THR A 240 6.02 6.69 -13.34
CA THR A 240 4.81 7.38 -12.90
C THR A 240 3.59 7.03 -13.75
N ILE A 241 3.74 6.74 -15.05
CA ILE A 241 2.62 6.30 -15.90
C ILE A 241 2.21 4.88 -15.54
N VAL A 242 3.18 3.98 -15.38
CA VAL A 242 2.92 2.61 -14.93
C VAL A 242 2.23 2.65 -13.57
N GLY A 243 2.77 3.45 -12.65
CA GLY A 243 2.18 3.72 -11.35
C GLY A 243 0.76 4.29 -11.46
N SER A 244 0.47 5.16 -12.42
CA SER A 244 -0.86 5.79 -12.57
C SER A 244 -1.90 4.78 -13.04
N VAL A 245 -1.51 3.85 -13.92
CA VAL A 245 -2.35 2.71 -14.31
C VAL A 245 -2.63 1.84 -13.08
N LEU A 246 -1.59 1.43 -12.35
CA LEU A 246 -1.75 0.61 -11.14
C LEU A 246 -2.59 1.32 -10.06
N PHE A 247 -2.35 2.61 -9.82
CA PHE A 247 -3.09 3.45 -8.89
C PHE A 247 -4.56 3.58 -9.27
N SER A 248 -4.87 3.79 -10.56
CA SER A 248 -6.27 3.86 -11.00
C SER A 248 -7.01 2.54 -10.74
N ILE A 249 -6.34 1.40 -10.89
CA ILE A 249 -6.90 0.06 -10.67
C ILE A 249 -7.01 -0.25 -9.18
N PHE A 250 -5.89 -0.30 -8.47
CA PHE A 250 -5.84 -0.68 -7.06
C PHE A 250 -6.43 0.40 -6.16
N GLY A 251 -6.11 1.67 -6.38
CA GLY A 251 -6.69 2.78 -5.61
C GLY A 251 -8.19 2.93 -5.86
N GLY A 252 -8.65 2.80 -7.11
CA GLY A 252 -10.06 2.88 -7.47
C GLY A 252 -10.90 1.77 -6.80
N VAL A 253 -10.45 0.52 -6.86
CA VAL A 253 -11.13 -0.58 -6.16
C VAL A 253 -10.98 -0.48 -4.64
N GLY A 254 -9.77 -0.14 -4.18
CA GLY A 254 -9.41 -0.07 -2.78
C GLY A 254 -10.17 1.00 -1.99
N ILE A 255 -10.45 2.17 -2.58
CA ILE A 255 -11.17 3.25 -1.89
C ILE A 255 -12.60 2.85 -1.52
N ALA A 256 -13.24 1.98 -2.29
CA ALA A 256 -14.54 1.41 -1.95
C ALA A 256 -14.39 0.17 -1.05
N CYS A 257 -13.41 -0.68 -1.34
CA CYS A 257 -13.25 -1.96 -0.67
C CYS A 257 -12.82 -1.84 0.80
N LEU A 258 -11.92 -0.92 1.12
CA LEU A 258 -11.38 -0.72 2.46
C LEU A 258 -12.48 -0.46 3.52
N PRO A 259 -13.35 0.57 3.37
CA PRO A 259 -14.39 0.82 4.38
C PRO A 259 -15.47 -0.26 4.38
N LEU A 260 -15.84 -0.78 3.21
CA LEU A 260 -16.86 -1.82 3.10
C LEU A 260 -16.40 -3.15 3.70
N GLY A 261 -15.14 -3.54 3.48
CA GLY A 261 -14.53 -4.74 4.06
C GLY A 261 -14.49 -4.69 5.58
N LEU A 262 -14.12 -3.54 6.15
CA LEU A 262 -14.16 -3.30 7.61
C LEU A 262 -15.57 -3.45 8.19
N ILE A 263 -16.57 -2.85 7.54
CA ILE A 263 -17.98 -2.93 7.97
C ILE A 263 -18.51 -4.37 7.86
N PHE A 264 -18.23 -5.05 6.75
CA PHE A 264 -18.68 -6.44 6.56
C PHE A 264 -18.00 -7.42 7.49
N SER A 265 -16.75 -7.19 7.87
CA SER A 265 -16.06 -7.98 8.91
C SER A 265 -16.82 -7.92 10.23
N PHE A 266 -17.32 -6.74 10.63
CA PHE A 266 -18.18 -6.62 11.81
C PHE A 266 -19.52 -7.32 11.64
N ILE A 267 -20.20 -7.16 10.50
CA ILE A 267 -21.54 -7.73 10.26
C ILE A 267 -21.49 -9.27 10.25
N ARG A 268 -20.44 -9.83 9.65
CA ARG A 268 -20.24 -11.28 9.47
C ARG A 268 -19.57 -11.97 10.66
N ARG A 269 -19.25 -11.24 11.73
CA ARG A 269 -18.59 -11.79 12.92
C ARG A 269 -19.37 -12.95 13.55
N PRO A 270 -18.68 -13.93 14.14
CA PRO A 270 -19.33 -14.95 14.95
C PRO A 270 -19.98 -14.32 16.19
N LYS A 271 -21.25 -14.62 16.45
CA LYS A 271 -22.05 -13.98 17.52
C LYS A 271 -22.10 -14.78 18.84
N ALA A 272 -21.62 -16.01 18.85
CA ALA A 272 -21.71 -16.88 20.03
C ALA A 272 -20.43 -17.69 20.22
N VAL A 273 -19.98 -17.77 21.48
CA VAL A 273 -18.90 -18.69 21.89
C VAL A 273 -19.45 -20.11 21.81
N ILE A 274 -18.75 -20.97 21.08
CA ILE A 274 -19.15 -22.37 20.87
C ILE A 274 -18.88 -23.17 22.16
N THR A 275 -19.77 -24.09 22.51
CA THR A 275 -19.54 -24.99 23.66
C THR A 275 -18.43 -26.00 23.35
N ARG A 276 -17.69 -26.46 24.37
CA ARG A 276 -16.60 -27.45 24.19
C ARG A 276 -17.04 -28.68 23.38
N SER A 277 -18.26 -29.17 23.60
CA SER A 277 -18.82 -30.32 22.85
C SER A 277 -19.03 -30.03 21.37
N GLN A 278 -19.48 -28.82 21.02
CA GLN A 278 -19.67 -28.41 19.63
C GLN A 278 -18.32 -28.18 18.94
N TYR A 279 -17.36 -27.56 19.64
CA TYR A 279 -15.99 -27.41 19.15
C TYR A 279 -15.36 -28.77 18.82
N ILE A 280 -15.45 -29.75 19.74
CA ILE A 280 -14.93 -31.09 19.50
C ILE A 280 -15.59 -31.74 18.28
N LYS A 281 -16.91 -31.56 18.11
CA LYS A 281 -17.64 -32.11 16.96
C LYS A 281 -17.18 -31.50 15.63
N GLU A 282 -17.15 -30.17 15.54
CA GLU A 282 -16.73 -29.45 14.33
C GLU A 282 -15.25 -29.68 14.01
N ALA A 283 -14.37 -29.63 15.02
CA ALA A 283 -12.95 -29.97 14.86
C ALA A 283 -12.75 -31.41 14.36
N THR A 284 -13.58 -32.36 14.80
CA THR A 284 -13.54 -33.75 14.30
C THR A 284 -14.01 -33.84 12.85
N GLU A 285 -15.02 -33.06 12.45
CA GLU A 285 -15.49 -33.00 11.05
C GLU A 285 -14.44 -32.36 10.12
N LEU A 286 -13.83 -31.25 10.54
CA LEU A 286 -12.71 -30.64 9.83
C LEU A 286 -11.51 -31.58 9.74
N GLY A 287 -11.19 -32.29 10.81
CA GLY A 287 -10.12 -33.30 10.83
C GLY A 287 -10.37 -34.45 9.84
N LYS A 288 -11.63 -34.83 9.58
CA LYS A 288 -11.98 -35.80 8.52
C LYS A 288 -11.73 -35.24 7.13
N LYS A 289 -12.19 -34.01 6.85
CA LYS A 289 -11.94 -33.31 5.58
C LYS A 289 -10.44 -33.16 5.32
N ALA A 290 -9.67 -32.79 6.34
CA ALA A 290 -8.21 -32.66 6.26
C ALA A 290 -7.53 -33.97 5.84
N ARG A 291 -7.99 -35.11 6.37
CA ARG A 291 -7.46 -36.43 6.01
C ARG A 291 -7.83 -36.84 4.58
N GLU A 292 -9.03 -36.51 4.12
CA GLU A 292 -9.45 -36.76 2.74
C GLU A 292 -8.63 -35.92 1.76
N LEU A 293 -8.44 -34.64 2.07
CA LEU A 293 -7.59 -33.73 1.29
C LEU A 293 -6.13 -34.19 1.25
N LYS A 294 -5.59 -34.63 2.38
CA LYS A 294 -4.23 -35.18 2.44
C LYS A 294 -4.09 -36.40 1.52
N LYS A 295 -5.05 -37.32 1.52
CA LYS A 295 -5.05 -38.48 0.62
C LYS A 295 -5.14 -38.07 -0.85
N ALA A 296 -5.96 -37.07 -1.17
CA ALA A 296 -6.05 -36.54 -2.54
C ALA A 296 -4.74 -35.87 -2.98
N ALA A 297 -4.08 -35.13 -2.09
CA ALA A 297 -2.77 -34.53 -2.35
C ALA A 297 -1.68 -35.60 -2.56
N GLU A 298 -1.65 -36.65 -1.74
CA GLU A 298 -0.71 -37.77 -1.87
C GLU A 298 -0.93 -38.53 -3.20
N ALA A 299 -2.18 -38.77 -3.60
CA ALA A 299 -2.49 -39.38 -4.88
C ALA A 299 -1.99 -38.53 -6.07
N LEU A 300 -2.17 -37.20 -6.01
CA LEU A 300 -1.64 -36.29 -7.02
C LEU A 300 -0.11 -36.22 -7.04
N HIS A 301 0.54 -36.41 -5.88
CA HIS A 301 2.00 -36.49 -5.79
C HIS A 301 2.52 -37.81 -6.38
N GLN A 302 1.79 -38.91 -6.23
CA GLN A 302 2.10 -40.17 -6.93
C GLN A 302 1.90 -40.05 -8.45
N GLU A 303 0.83 -39.37 -8.89
CA GLU A 303 0.64 -39.04 -10.31
C GLU A 303 1.80 -38.18 -10.86
N GLU A 304 2.33 -37.28 -10.05
CA GLU A 304 3.49 -36.47 -10.41
C GLU A 304 4.73 -37.34 -10.66
N ARG A 305 5.00 -38.29 -9.77
CA ARG A 305 6.10 -39.26 -9.91
C ARG A 305 5.92 -40.18 -11.12
N SER A 306 4.69 -40.51 -11.49
CA SER A 306 4.38 -41.30 -12.69
C SER A 306 4.59 -40.52 -14.00
N GLY A 307 4.94 -39.23 -13.94
CA GLY A 307 5.33 -38.41 -15.09
C GLY A 307 4.16 -37.80 -15.86
N ASN A 308 2.90 -38.00 -15.43
CA ASN A 308 1.72 -37.58 -16.18
C ASN A 308 1.31 -36.12 -15.85
N LYS A 309 2.18 -35.15 -16.13
CA LYS A 309 1.99 -33.70 -15.86
C LYS A 309 1.05 -33.00 -16.84
N GLY A 310 -0.10 -33.61 -17.14
CA GLY A 310 -1.10 -33.09 -18.07
C GLY A 310 -1.97 -31.94 -17.54
N ARG A 311 -2.88 -31.43 -18.38
CA ARG A 311 -3.83 -30.35 -18.03
C ARG A 311 -4.81 -30.74 -16.90
N LYS A 312 -5.17 -32.03 -16.83
CA LYS A 312 -6.04 -32.60 -15.78
C LYS A 312 -5.36 -32.55 -14.41
N TRP A 313 -4.10 -32.96 -14.31
CA TRP A 313 -3.30 -32.89 -13.09
C TRP A 313 -3.22 -31.46 -12.57
N ARG A 314 -2.86 -30.48 -13.43
CA ARG A 314 -2.81 -29.05 -13.06
C ARG A 314 -4.16 -28.52 -12.54
N LYS A 315 -5.28 -29.02 -13.08
CA LYS A 315 -6.63 -28.65 -12.61
C LYS A 315 -6.91 -29.26 -11.23
N ASN A 316 -6.57 -30.52 -11.03
CA ASN A 316 -6.76 -31.23 -9.76
C ASN A 316 -5.89 -30.64 -8.65
N VAL A 317 -4.62 -30.33 -8.93
CA VAL A 317 -3.72 -29.65 -7.98
C VAL A 317 -4.30 -28.31 -7.55
N LYS A 318 -4.82 -27.51 -8.51
CA LYS A 318 -5.48 -26.24 -8.18
C LYS A 318 -6.76 -26.41 -7.37
N ALA A 319 -7.52 -27.49 -7.61
CA ALA A 319 -8.72 -27.79 -6.84
C ALA A 319 -8.38 -28.16 -5.40
N VAL A 320 -7.44 -29.08 -5.19
CA VAL A 320 -6.94 -29.47 -3.86
C VAL A 320 -6.35 -28.27 -3.13
N GLN A 321 -5.58 -27.43 -3.82
CA GLN A 321 -5.03 -26.21 -3.22
C GLN A 321 -6.14 -25.22 -2.82
N LYS A 322 -7.19 -25.05 -3.62
CA LYS A 322 -8.34 -24.22 -3.25
C LYS A 322 -9.05 -24.79 -2.02
N GLU A 323 -9.32 -26.09 -1.98
CA GLU A 323 -10.00 -26.74 -0.86
C GLU A 323 -9.17 -26.72 0.43
N LEU A 324 -7.85 -26.85 0.33
CA LEU A 324 -6.94 -26.69 1.47
C LEU A 324 -7.02 -25.28 2.06
N LEU A 325 -7.05 -24.25 1.20
CA LEU A 325 -7.20 -22.86 1.65
C LEU A 325 -8.55 -22.61 2.33
N LEU A 326 -9.62 -23.24 1.86
CA LEU A 326 -10.94 -23.15 2.51
C LEU A 326 -10.97 -23.87 3.86
N LEU A 327 -10.31 -25.03 3.95
CA LEU A 327 -10.18 -25.78 5.19
C LEU A 327 -9.38 -25.00 6.25
N GLU A 328 -8.30 -24.35 5.84
CA GLU A 328 -7.50 -23.47 6.71
C GLU A 328 -8.31 -22.28 7.22
N ASP A 329 -9.10 -21.64 6.36
CA ASP A 329 -10.01 -20.56 6.78
C ASP A 329 -11.09 -21.05 7.76
N ASP A 330 -11.69 -22.21 7.50
CA ASP A 330 -12.67 -22.84 8.39
C ASP A 330 -12.04 -23.16 9.77
N MET A 331 -10.78 -23.60 9.78
CA MET A 331 -10.02 -23.89 11.00
C MET A 331 -9.74 -22.61 11.79
N ASN A 332 -9.25 -21.56 11.12
CA ASN A 332 -8.98 -20.26 11.75
C ASN A 332 -10.26 -19.65 12.33
N ALA A 333 -11.38 -19.76 11.62
CA ALA A 333 -12.68 -19.30 12.12
C ALA A 333 -13.14 -20.10 13.36
N LEU A 334 -12.86 -21.40 13.41
CA LEU A 334 -13.18 -22.24 14.55
C LEU A 334 -12.31 -21.92 15.78
N GLU A 335 -11.02 -21.66 15.57
CA GLU A 335 -10.08 -21.24 16.62
C GLU A 335 -10.45 -19.87 17.21
N GLU A 336 -10.87 -18.93 16.37
CA GLU A 336 -11.32 -17.60 16.81
C GLU A 336 -12.60 -17.67 17.68
N MET A 337 -13.47 -18.65 17.42
CA MET A 337 -14.70 -18.89 18.20
C MET A 337 -14.47 -19.64 19.52
N TYR A 338 -13.29 -20.22 19.74
CA TYR A 338 -12.93 -20.94 20.95
C TYR A 338 -11.47 -20.65 21.36
N PRO A 339 -11.20 -19.48 21.97
CA PRO A 339 -9.84 -19.14 22.39
C PRO A 339 -9.34 -20.16 23.43
N GLN A 340 -8.25 -20.86 23.08
CA GLN A 340 -7.60 -21.82 23.97
C GLN A 340 -6.59 -21.09 24.87
N GLY A 341 -6.73 -21.20 26.19
CA GLY A 341 -5.78 -20.62 27.14
C GLY A 341 -6.36 -20.38 28.54
N GLU A 342 -5.48 -20.03 29.48
CA GLU A 342 -5.82 -19.74 30.89
C GLU A 342 -6.67 -18.46 31.05
N GLN A 343 -6.68 -17.58 30.03
CA GLN A 343 -7.43 -16.32 30.01
C GLN A 343 -8.45 -16.23 28.85
N ALA A 344 -9.27 -17.25 28.63
CA ALA A 344 -10.22 -17.29 27.51
C ALA A 344 -11.22 -16.10 27.47
N GLU A 345 -11.62 -15.57 28.63
CA GLU A 345 -12.58 -14.45 28.72
C GLU A 345 -11.97 -13.11 28.28
N THR A 346 -10.70 -12.84 28.60
CA THR A 346 -10.03 -11.60 28.20
C THR A 346 -9.70 -11.62 26.72
N THR A 347 -9.22 -12.75 26.19
CA THR A 347 -8.96 -12.93 24.75
C THR A 347 -10.23 -12.69 23.93
N TRP A 348 -11.36 -13.25 24.37
CA TRP A 348 -12.66 -13.02 23.71
C TRP A 348 -13.13 -11.56 23.82
N ALA A 349 -12.88 -10.89 24.95
CA ALA A 349 -13.18 -9.46 25.06
C ALA A 349 -12.35 -8.62 24.08
N PHE A 350 -11.07 -8.94 23.89
CA PHE A 350 -10.20 -8.28 22.91
C PHE A 350 -10.64 -8.55 21.46
N THR A 351 -11.08 -9.76 21.11
CA THR A 351 -11.60 -10.03 19.77
C THR A 351 -12.87 -9.24 19.49
N ILE A 352 -13.81 -9.16 20.44
CA ILE A 352 -15.00 -8.31 20.32
C ILE A 352 -14.61 -6.83 20.15
N LEU A 353 -13.67 -6.34 20.95
CA LEU A 353 -13.18 -4.96 20.85
C LEU A 353 -12.57 -4.69 19.48
N GLY A 354 -11.80 -5.64 18.93
CA GLY A 354 -11.28 -5.57 17.57
C GLY A 354 -12.40 -5.44 16.55
N TYR A 355 -13.44 -6.27 16.61
CA TYR A 355 -14.60 -6.15 15.70
C TYR A 355 -15.31 -4.78 15.79
N ILE A 356 -15.45 -4.22 16.99
CA ILE A 356 -16.02 -2.87 17.16
C ILE A 356 -15.07 -1.81 16.57
N GLY A 357 -13.76 -1.97 16.77
CA GLY A 357 -12.71 -1.17 16.13
C GLY A 357 -12.87 -1.15 14.61
N LYS A 358 -13.02 -2.32 13.97
CA LYS A 358 -13.29 -2.45 12.53
C LYS A 358 -14.53 -1.66 12.10
N LEU A 359 -15.61 -1.71 12.87
CA LEU A 359 -16.82 -0.94 12.53
C LEU A 359 -16.56 0.57 12.56
N ILE A 360 -15.91 1.07 13.61
CA ILE A 360 -15.61 2.51 13.77
C ILE A 360 -14.68 2.97 12.65
N LEU A 361 -13.59 2.23 12.41
CA LEU A 361 -12.66 2.52 11.32
C LEU A 361 -13.34 2.42 9.95
N GLY A 362 -14.26 1.48 9.76
CA GLY A 362 -15.05 1.34 8.54
C GLY A 362 -15.98 2.52 8.28
N ILE A 363 -16.65 3.04 9.31
CA ILE A 363 -17.50 4.24 9.20
C ILE A 363 -16.66 5.48 8.89
N ILE A 364 -15.53 5.67 9.61
CA ILE A 364 -14.61 6.78 9.35
C ILE A 364 -14.06 6.68 7.93
N GLY A 365 -13.57 5.51 7.53
CA GLY A 365 -13.09 5.25 6.18
C GLY A 365 -14.16 5.52 5.12
N LEU A 366 -15.42 5.16 5.37
CA LEU A 366 -16.51 5.43 4.42
C LEU A 366 -16.70 6.93 4.21
N VAL A 367 -16.69 7.72 5.28
CA VAL A 367 -16.78 9.19 5.20
C VAL A 367 -15.59 9.76 4.41
N VAL A 368 -14.38 9.28 4.69
CA VAL A 368 -13.15 9.73 4.00
C VAL A 368 -13.16 9.34 2.53
N SER A 369 -13.60 8.14 2.18
CA SER A 369 -13.75 7.67 0.80
C SER A 369 -14.76 8.51 0.03
N VAL A 370 -15.93 8.80 0.62
CA VAL A 370 -16.94 9.67 -0.03
C VAL A 370 -16.38 11.08 -0.20
N ALA A 371 -15.68 11.62 0.79
CA ALA A 371 -15.05 12.94 0.69
C ALA A 371 -14.00 12.98 -0.44
N TRP A 372 -13.18 11.94 -0.59
CA TRP A 372 -12.23 11.81 -1.68
C TRP A 372 -12.91 11.73 -3.04
N VAL A 373 -13.89 10.87 -3.22
CA VAL A 373 -14.62 10.74 -4.51
C VAL A 373 -15.32 12.06 -4.86
N ALA A 374 -15.95 12.73 -3.89
CA ALA A 374 -16.55 14.04 -4.09
C ALA A 374 -15.51 15.09 -4.49
N HIS A 375 -14.36 15.13 -3.82
CA HIS A 375 -13.27 16.05 -4.15
C HIS A 375 -12.76 15.85 -5.57
N ILE A 376 -12.59 14.60 -6.00
CA ILE A 376 -12.16 14.25 -7.36
C ILE A 376 -13.18 14.76 -8.39
N VAL A 377 -14.46 14.49 -8.18
CA VAL A 377 -15.51 14.90 -9.12
C VAL A 377 -15.63 16.42 -9.23
N ILE A 378 -15.57 17.14 -8.10
CA ILE A 378 -15.83 18.58 -8.03
C ILE A 378 -14.60 19.40 -8.46
N TYR A 379 -13.39 18.97 -8.10
CA TYR A 379 -12.16 19.75 -8.29
C TYR A 379 -11.30 19.28 -9.47
N LEU A 380 -11.25 17.98 -9.78
CA LEU A 380 -10.36 17.44 -10.83
C LEU A 380 -11.06 17.16 -12.16
N LEU A 381 -12.34 16.74 -12.16
CA LEU A 381 -13.03 16.29 -13.37
C LEU A 381 -13.68 17.43 -14.18
N ILE A 382 -13.99 18.56 -13.54
CA ILE A 382 -14.73 19.68 -14.14
C ILE A 382 -13.78 20.87 -14.33
N ASP A 383 -13.63 21.32 -15.58
CA ASP A 383 -12.84 22.51 -15.93
C ASP A 383 -13.79 23.63 -16.40
N PRO A 384 -13.83 24.80 -15.72
CA PRO A 384 -13.16 25.18 -14.47
C PRO A 384 -13.72 24.46 -13.22
N PRO A 385 -12.95 24.31 -12.14
CA PRO A 385 -13.38 23.58 -10.94
C PRO A 385 -14.59 24.25 -10.28
N LEU A 386 -15.61 23.46 -9.91
CA LEU A 386 -16.84 23.97 -9.30
C LEU A 386 -16.57 24.59 -7.92
N SER A 387 -15.74 23.93 -7.11
CA SER A 387 -15.26 24.47 -5.84
C SER A 387 -13.96 23.79 -5.41
N PRO A 388 -13.09 24.46 -4.64
CA PRO A 388 -11.88 23.86 -4.08
C PRO A 388 -12.12 22.84 -2.95
N PHE A 389 -13.37 22.65 -2.49
CA PHE A 389 -13.84 21.72 -1.44
C PHE A 389 -12.82 21.36 -0.35
N LEU A 390 -12.13 20.21 -0.42
CA LEU A 390 -11.19 19.77 0.63
C LEU A 390 -10.00 20.72 0.80
N ASN A 391 -9.55 21.37 -0.29
CA ASN A 391 -8.50 22.38 -0.19
C ASN A 391 -8.91 23.54 0.74
N GLU A 392 -10.16 24.00 0.63
CA GLU A 392 -10.68 25.06 1.50
C GLU A 392 -10.82 24.58 2.95
N VAL A 393 -11.24 23.33 3.16
CA VAL A 393 -11.32 22.71 4.49
C VAL A 393 -9.94 22.71 5.16
N PHE A 394 -8.89 22.29 4.46
CA PHE A 394 -7.53 22.28 5.01
C PHE A 394 -7.01 23.67 5.31
N VAL A 395 -7.25 24.66 4.45
CA VAL A 395 -6.89 26.07 4.73
C VAL A 395 -7.62 26.60 5.97
N LYS A 396 -8.91 26.26 6.15
CA LYS A 396 -9.66 26.65 7.35
C LYS A 396 -9.15 25.97 8.61
N LEU A 397 -8.80 24.68 8.55
CA LEU A 397 -8.20 23.97 9.69
C LEU A 397 -6.83 24.55 10.08
N ASP A 398 -6.03 24.92 9.09
CA ASP A 398 -4.73 25.59 9.28
C ASP A 398 -4.89 26.94 10.03
N SER A 399 -5.98 27.66 9.78
CA SER A 399 -6.28 28.92 10.48
C SER A 399 -6.63 28.75 11.96
N VAL A 400 -7.15 27.57 12.37
CA VAL A 400 -7.46 27.27 13.78
C VAL A 400 -6.18 26.88 14.52
N TRP A 401 -5.40 25.97 13.94
CA TRP A 401 -4.09 25.58 14.44
C TRP A 401 -3.21 25.17 13.25
N GLY A 402 -2.06 25.84 13.08
CA GLY A 402 -1.21 25.71 11.89
C GLY A 402 -0.61 24.31 11.63
N LEU A 403 -0.80 23.35 12.54
CA LEU A 403 -0.46 21.93 12.31
C LEU A 403 -1.68 21.05 12.03
N LEU A 404 -2.89 21.53 12.35
CA LEU A 404 -4.13 20.76 12.19
C LEU A 404 -4.47 20.55 10.72
N GLY A 405 -4.31 21.58 9.89
CA GLY A 405 -4.47 21.49 8.44
C GLY A 405 -3.50 20.48 7.83
N THR A 406 -2.22 20.54 8.20
CA THR A 406 -1.18 19.62 7.70
C THR A 406 -1.38 18.19 8.19
N ALA A 407 -1.84 17.99 9.43
CA ALA A 407 -2.13 16.66 9.97
C ALA A 407 -3.36 16.03 9.31
N ALA A 408 -4.43 16.81 9.10
CA ALA A 408 -5.60 16.36 8.34
C ALA A 408 -5.23 16.01 6.90
N PHE A 409 -4.40 16.84 6.26
CA PHE A 409 -3.87 16.56 4.93
C PHE A 409 -3.04 15.26 4.89
N ALA A 410 -2.16 15.05 5.87
CA ALA A 410 -1.37 13.81 6.01
C ALA A 410 -2.27 12.58 6.14
N PHE A 411 -3.33 12.66 6.94
CA PHE A 411 -4.31 11.59 7.10
C PHE A 411 -5.00 11.24 5.76
N PHE A 412 -5.42 12.23 4.98
CA PHE A 412 -6.04 11.99 3.67
C PHE A 412 -5.06 11.37 2.65
N CYS A 413 -3.81 11.83 2.62
CA CYS A 413 -2.77 11.25 1.75
C CYS A 413 -2.45 9.80 2.12
N PHE A 414 -2.27 9.54 3.42
CA PHE A 414 -1.98 8.21 3.92
C PHE A 414 -3.16 7.25 3.71
N TYR A 415 -4.40 7.74 3.84
CA TYR A 415 -5.61 6.98 3.52
C TYR A 415 -5.63 6.49 2.06
N LEU A 416 -5.13 7.27 1.10
CA LEU A 416 -5.02 6.80 -0.28
C LEU A 416 -3.98 5.70 -0.46
N LEU A 417 -2.81 5.78 0.18
CA LEU A 417 -1.83 4.69 0.16
C LEU A 417 -2.45 3.40 0.68
N LEU A 418 -3.11 3.53 1.81
CA LEU A 418 -3.82 2.46 2.48
C LEU A 418 -4.92 1.85 1.59
N ALA A 419 -5.69 2.68 0.88
CA ALA A 419 -6.67 2.21 -0.10
C ALA A 419 -5.98 1.43 -1.22
N VAL A 420 -4.85 1.90 -1.74
CA VAL A 420 -4.08 1.18 -2.77
C VAL A 420 -3.62 -0.18 -2.26
N ILE A 421 -3.06 -0.26 -1.06
CA ILE A 421 -2.64 -1.54 -0.44
C ILE A 421 -3.85 -2.49 -0.33
N ALA A 422 -4.98 -2.01 0.18
CA ALA A 422 -6.20 -2.82 0.29
C ALA A 422 -6.75 -3.27 -1.08
N GLY A 423 -6.64 -2.43 -2.12
CA GLY A 423 -7.02 -2.80 -3.47
C GLY A 423 -6.08 -3.82 -4.10
N GLU A 424 -4.78 -3.73 -3.79
CA GLU A 424 -3.77 -4.68 -4.25
C GLU A 424 -3.95 -6.07 -3.61
N THR A 425 -4.24 -6.14 -2.30
CA THR A 425 -4.52 -7.41 -1.64
C THR A 425 -5.78 -8.08 -2.21
N MET A 426 -6.84 -7.30 -2.41
CA MET A 426 -8.14 -7.79 -2.87
C MET A 426 -8.12 -8.28 -4.32
N LEU A 427 -7.46 -7.52 -5.20
CA LEU A 427 -7.63 -7.74 -6.63
C LEU A 427 -6.84 -8.94 -7.18
N GLY A 428 -5.89 -9.51 -6.42
CA GLY A 428 -5.23 -10.79 -6.71
C GLY A 428 -5.08 -11.08 -8.21
N LEU A 429 -4.61 -10.10 -8.99
CA LEU A 429 -4.83 -10.13 -10.43
C LEU A 429 -3.98 -11.23 -11.06
N LYS A 430 -4.58 -12.03 -11.93
CA LYS A 430 -3.81 -12.70 -13.00
C LYS A 430 -3.64 -11.70 -14.13
N LEU A 431 -2.75 -10.74 -13.96
CA LEU A 431 -2.31 -9.94 -15.10
C LEU A 431 -1.68 -10.89 -16.13
N VAL A 432 -1.80 -10.55 -17.42
CA VAL A 432 -1.57 -11.41 -18.59
C VAL A 432 -0.29 -12.27 -18.54
N PHE A 433 0.72 -11.86 -17.75
CA PHE A 433 1.99 -12.59 -17.57
C PHE A 433 2.39 -12.89 -16.12
N ILE A 434 1.71 -12.37 -15.09
CA ILE A 434 2.12 -12.50 -13.68
C ILE A 434 0.90 -12.85 -12.81
N THR A 435 1.01 -13.94 -12.04
CA THR A 435 0.05 -14.28 -10.99
C THR A 435 0.42 -13.52 -9.72
N ILE A 436 -0.31 -12.45 -9.42
CA ILE A 436 -0.18 -11.75 -8.15
C ILE A 436 -0.76 -12.67 -7.06
N HIS A 437 0.07 -13.04 -6.10
CA HIS A 437 -0.38 -13.82 -4.95
C HIS A 437 -0.92 -12.86 -3.89
N PRO A 438 -2.16 -13.07 -3.41
CA PRO A 438 -2.75 -12.19 -2.40
C PRO A 438 -1.92 -12.24 -1.11
N MET A 439 -1.81 -11.08 -0.46
CA MET A 439 -1.06 -10.95 0.78
C MET A 439 -1.90 -11.49 1.95
N LYS A 440 -1.50 -12.60 2.53
CA LYS A 440 -2.15 -13.27 3.66
C LYS A 440 -1.42 -13.08 4.98
N TRP A 441 -2.17 -12.91 6.06
CA TRP A 441 -1.61 -12.95 7.41
C TRP A 441 -0.98 -14.31 7.70
N GLY A 442 0.23 -14.33 8.25
CA GLY A 442 0.98 -15.53 8.65
C GLY A 442 1.35 -16.51 7.54
N GLY A 443 1.15 -16.14 6.26
CA GLY A 443 1.14 -17.12 5.17
C GLY A 443 1.70 -16.61 3.84
N THR A 444 2.36 -15.46 3.82
CA THR A 444 2.96 -14.94 2.58
C THR A 444 4.39 -15.41 2.40
N LEU A 445 4.62 -16.08 1.27
CA LEU A 445 5.96 -16.42 0.82
C LEU A 445 6.74 -15.13 0.51
N MET A 446 8.03 -15.13 0.87
CA MET A 446 8.90 -13.96 0.68
C MET A 446 8.94 -13.42 -0.75
N ASN A 447 8.91 -14.31 -1.75
CA ASN A 447 8.91 -13.91 -3.17
C ASN A 447 7.66 -13.10 -3.55
N SER A 448 6.49 -13.57 -3.10
CA SER A 448 5.22 -12.89 -3.32
C SER A 448 5.14 -11.57 -2.55
N PHE A 449 5.69 -11.55 -1.34
CA PHE A 449 5.79 -10.32 -0.55
C PHE A 449 6.61 -9.26 -1.27
N LEU A 450 7.83 -9.61 -1.72
CA LEU A 450 8.71 -8.69 -2.46
C LEU A 450 8.06 -8.14 -3.73
N PHE A 451 7.32 -8.99 -4.44
CA PHE A 451 6.59 -8.57 -5.64
C PHE A 451 5.51 -7.52 -5.31
N ASN A 452 4.70 -7.77 -4.29
CA ASN A 452 3.66 -6.82 -3.86
C ASN A 452 4.27 -5.50 -3.36
N VAL A 453 5.35 -5.55 -2.58
CA VAL A 453 6.08 -4.33 -2.17
C VAL A 453 6.56 -3.52 -3.37
N GLY A 454 6.98 -4.17 -4.47
CA GLY A 454 7.34 -3.49 -5.71
C GLY A 454 6.14 -2.76 -6.37
N LEU A 455 4.94 -3.34 -6.31
CA LEU A 455 3.71 -2.71 -6.80
C LEU A 455 3.27 -1.54 -5.91
N ILE A 456 3.38 -1.69 -4.59
CA ILE A 456 3.11 -0.61 -3.63
C ILE A 456 4.06 0.57 -3.87
N LEU A 457 5.36 0.32 -4.05
CA LEU A 457 6.34 1.36 -4.37
C LEU A 457 6.00 2.09 -5.67
N LEU A 458 5.78 1.35 -6.76
CA LEU A 458 5.42 1.93 -8.06
C LEU A 458 4.13 2.75 -8.01
N SER A 459 3.13 2.30 -7.27
CA SER A 459 1.86 3.03 -7.13
C SER A 459 2.01 4.25 -6.22
N SER A 460 2.89 4.23 -5.22
CA SER A 460 3.13 5.35 -4.31
C SER A 460 3.57 6.63 -5.02
N ILE A 461 4.41 6.52 -6.08
CA ILE A 461 4.83 7.66 -6.92
C ILE A 461 3.60 8.39 -7.48
N SER A 462 2.63 7.63 -7.99
CA SER A 462 1.41 8.16 -8.59
C SER A 462 0.41 8.66 -7.56
N VAL A 463 0.36 8.05 -6.38
CA VAL A 463 -0.41 8.60 -5.25
C VAL A 463 0.10 9.99 -4.88
N ILE A 464 1.42 10.19 -4.84
CA ILE A 464 2.02 11.50 -4.53
C ILE A 464 1.68 12.51 -5.62
N GLN A 465 1.86 12.13 -6.89
CA GLN A 465 1.49 12.99 -8.03
C GLN A 465 0.00 13.36 -8.00
N PHE A 466 -0.86 12.39 -7.72
CA PHE A 466 -2.29 12.59 -7.61
C PHE A 466 -2.65 13.51 -6.43
N CYS A 467 -2.02 13.34 -5.28
CA CYS A 467 -2.23 14.24 -4.14
C CYS A 467 -1.74 15.66 -4.43
N ALA A 468 -0.57 15.83 -5.06
CA ALA A 468 -0.05 17.14 -5.45
C ALA A 468 -1.01 17.87 -6.40
N THR A 469 -1.57 17.15 -7.38
CA THR A 469 -2.54 17.71 -8.33
C THR A 469 -3.92 17.97 -7.69
N ALA A 470 -4.45 17.02 -6.92
CA ALA A 470 -5.74 17.13 -6.23
C ALA A 470 -5.75 18.26 -5.19
N PHE A 471 -4.60 18.54 -4.57
CA PHE A 471 -4.46 19.57 -3.54
C PHE A 471 -3.59 20.74 -3.98
N ALA A 472 -3.54 21.02 -5.29
CA ALA A 472 -2.69 22.08 -5.85
C ALA A 472 -2.92 23.47 -5.23
N TYR A 473 -4.14 23.75 -4.75
CA TYR A 473 -4.45 25.00 -4.05
C TYR A 473 -3.85 25.05 -2.63
N TYR A 474 -4.01 23.97 -1.86
CA TYR A 474 -3.45 23.89 -0.50
C TYR A 474 -1.91 23.74 -0.52
N ALA A 475 -1.39 22.87 -1.38
CA ALA A 475 0.04 22.57 -1.52
C ALA A 475 0.77 23.47 -2.53
N GLN A 476 0.23 24.67 -2.82
CA GLN A 476 0.83 25.60 -3.79
C GLN A 476 2.29 25.93 -3.40
N ALA A 477 3.16 26.11 -4.40
CA ALA A 477 4.59 26.47 -4.21
C ALA A 477 5.37 25.56 -3.25
N THR A 478 4.99 24.29 -3.15
CA THR A 478 5.82 23.22 -2.56
C THR A 478 6.79 22.68 -3.62
N ALA A 479 7.87 22.03 -3.17
CA ALA A 479 8.81 21.38 -4.08
C ALA A 479 8.14 20.25 -4.89
N ALA A 480 7.22 19.51 -4.25
CA ALA A 480 6.41 18.49 -4.92
C ALA A 480 5.59 19.06 -6.09
N GLN A 481 4.92 20.20 -5.91
CA GLN A 481 4.10 20.81 -6.95
C GLN A 481 4.91 21.27 -8.16
N GLU A 482 6.13 21.78 -7.94
CA GLU A 482 7.05 22.18 -9.02
C GLU A 482 7.47 20.96 -9.87
N ILE A 483 7.79 19.84 -9.23
CA ILE A 483 8.26 18.60 -9.89
C ILE A 483 7.11 17.93 -10.66
N PHE A 484 5.96 17.72 -10.03
CA PHE A 484 4.85 16.95 -10.60
C PHE A 484 3.89 17.77 -11.47
N GLY A 485 3.75 19.07 -11.21
CA GLY A 485 2.77 19.91 -11.88
C GLY A 485 3.16 20.28 -13.32
N HIS A 486 4.43 20.60 -13.58
CA HIS A 486 4.82 21.20 -14.87
C HIS A 486 5.60 20.27 -15.80
N THR A 487 6.50 19.44 -15.27
CA THR A 487 7.41 18.62 -16.08
C THR A 487 6.74 17.37 -16.62
N LEU A 488 5.96 16.67 -15.79
CA LEU A 488 5.34 15.39 -16.12
C LEU A 488 4.16 15.52 -17.09
N GLN A 489 3.34 16.56 -16.92
CA GLN A 489 2.16 16.81 -17.77
C GLN A 489 2.51 17.30 -19.18
N SER A 490 3.77 17.70 -19.42
CA SER A 490 4.21 18.28 -20.69
C SER A 490 4.96 17.27 -21.59
N LEU A 491 5.14 16.02 -21.15
CA LEU A 491 5.80 14.98 -21.95
C LEU A 491 5.04 14.65 -23.23
N ARG A 492 5.78 14.56 -24.34
CA ARG A 492 5.22 14.31 -25.66
C ARG A 492 4.49 12.96 -25.71
N GLY A 493 3.27 12.96 -26.25
CA GLY A 493 2.36 11.80 -26.28
C GLY A 493 1.60 11.59 -24.97
N ILE A 494 2.29 11.57 -23.83
CA ILE A 494 1.71 11.29 -22.51
C ILE A 494 0.83 12.45 -22.01
N LYS A 495 1.13 13.68 -22.42
CA LYS A 495 0.34 14.89 -22.13
C LYS A 495 -1.16 14.70 -22.35
N TYR A 496 -1.57 13.91 -23.34
CA TYR A 496 -2.99 13.69 -23.61
C TYR A 496 -3.70 12.87 -22.52
N LEU A 497 -3.02 11.91 -21.89
CA LEU A 497 -3.61 11.10 -20.81
C LEU A 497 -3.95 11.96 -19.60
N TYR A 498 -3.06 12.91 -19.28
CA TYR A 498 -3.27 13.87 -18.18
C TYR A 498 -4.22 15.01 -18.59
N LYS A 499 -4.15 15.52 -19.82
CA LYS A 499 -5.06 16.57 -20.32
C LYS A 499 -6.52 16.13 -20.32
N TYR A 500 -6.80 14.86 -20.63
CA TYR A 500 -8.16 14.30 -20.61
C TYR A 500 -8.53 13.62 -19.29
N ASN A 501 -7.71 13.77 -18.24
CA ASN A 501 -7.95 13.20 -16.92
C ASN A 501 -8.32 11.69 -16.94
N VAL A 502 -7.70 10.93 -17.85
CA VAL A 502 -8.09 9.53 -18.13
C VAL A 502 -7.96 8.65 -16.88
N PHE A 503 -6.89 8.84 -16.12
CA PHE A 503 -6.63 8.07 -14.90
C PHE A 503 -7.63 8.41 -13.78
N GLN A 504 -8.04 9.67 -13.67
CA GLN A 504 -9.02 10.11 -12.67
C GLN A 504 -10.42 9.58 -13.00
N TYR A 505 -10.81 9.58 -14.28
CA TYR A 505 -12.05 8.93 -14.72
C TYR A 505 -12.02 7.42 -14.47
N ALA A 506 -10.90 6.74 -14.77
CA ALA A 506 -10.75 5.32 -14.51
C ALA A 506 -10.83 5.00 -13.01
N PHE A 507 -10.20 5.80 -12.16
CA PHE A 507 -10.24 5.67 -10.70
C PHE A 507 -11.68 5.74 -10.17
N VAL A 508 -12.44 6.79 -10.55
CA VAL A 508 -13.83 6.96 -10.10
C VAL A 508 -14.73 5.87 -10.68
N GLY A 509 -14.54 5.50 -11.95
CA GLY A 509 -15.30 4.45 -12.61
C GLY A 509 -15.14 3.10 -11.91
N LEU A 510 -13.91 2.70 -11.58
CA LEU A 510 -13.64 1.46 -10.86
C LEU A 510 -14.18 1.50 -9.42
N SER A 511 -14.06 2.64 -8.74
CA SER A 511 -14.66 2.83 -7.41
C SER A 511 -16.17 2.63 -7.41
N LEU A 512 -16.88 3.17 -8.39
CA LEU A 512 -18.32 2.99 -8.54
C LEU A 512 -18.69 1.54 -8.87
N ILE A 513 -17.94 0.89 -9.77
CA ILE A 513 -18.15 -0.52 -10.11
C ILE A 513 -18.00 -1.40 -8.87
N THR A 514 -16.95 -1.19 -8.08
CA THR A 514 -16.73 -1.93 -6.82
C THR A 514 -17.84 -1.68 -5.81
N LEU A 515 -18.29 -0.43 -5.66
CA LEU A 515 -19.41 -0.10 -4.77
C LEU A 515 -20.71 -0.80 -5.21
N VAL A 516 -21.01 -0.80 -6.50
CA VAL A 516 -22.17 -1.51 -7.07
C VAL A 516 -22.02 -3.02 -6.89
N TYR A 517 -20.84 -3.58 -7.13
CA TYR A 517 -20.55 -4.99 -6.90
C TYR A 517 -20.85 -5.38 -5.46
N TYR A 518 -20.33 -4.64 -4.48
CA TYR A 518 -20.65 -4.89 -3.09
C TYR A 518 -22.15 -4.74 -2.82
N ALA A 519 -22.80 -3.67 -3.28
CA ALA A 519 -24.24 -3.46 -3.06
C ALA A 519 -25.12 -4.59 -3.63
N LEU A 520 -24.76 -5.15 -4.79
CA LEU A 520 -25.50 -6.25 -5.43
C LEU A 520 -25.19 -7.62 -4.79
N PHE A 521 -23.93 -7.87 -4.43
CA PHE A 521 -23.46 -9.19 -3.96
C PHE A 521 -23.32 -9.33 -2.44
N VAL A 522 -23.67 -8.31 -1.63
CA VAL A 522 -23.78 -8.40 -0.15
C VAL A 522 -24.58 -9.62 0.32
N ARG A 523 -25.49 -10.12 -0.52
CA ARG A 523 -26.42 -11.20 -0.16
C ARG A 523 -25.92 -12.63 -0.45
N MET A 524 -24.81 -12.82 -1.16
CA MET A 524 -24.38 -14.14 -1.64
C MET A 524 -22.85 -14.30 -1.63
N GLU A 525 -22.29 -14.74 -0.49
CA GLU A 525 -21.25 -15.79 -0.38
C GLU A 525 -20.51 -15.69 0.97
N LYS A 526 -20.24 -16.87 1.53
CA LYS A 526 -19.65 -17.14 2.84
C LYS A 526 -18.11 -17.19 2.77
N GLU A 527 -17.52 -17.04 1.60
CA GLU A 527 -16.08 -17.23 1.37
C GLU A 527 -15.42 -15.91 0.97
N GLU A 528 -14.17 -15.71 1.42
CA GLU A 528 -13.19 -14.67 1.04
C GLU A 528 -13.10 -13.38 1.88
N THR A 529 -14.10 -12.96 2.66
CA THR A 529 -14.01 -11.64 3.35
C THR A 529 -13.24 -11.65 4.67
N ASN A 530 -12.90 -12.81 5.25
CA ASN A 530 -12.11 -12.84 6.50
C ASN A 530 -10.59 -12.65 6.27
N ARG A 531 -10.16 -12.45 5.01
CA ARG A 531 -8.74 -12.60 4.64
C ARG A 531 -7.86 -11.34 4.72
N GLU A 532 -8.38 -10.11 4.78
CA GLU A 532 -7.54 -8.98 4.30
C GLU A 532 -7.52 -7.69 5.14
N VAL A 533 -8.09 -7.68 6.35
CA VAL A 533 -8.29 -6.42 7.09
C VAL A 533 -7.42 -6.30 8.36
N SER A 534 -6.68 -7.33 8.74
CA SER A 534 -5.79 -7.30 9.92
C SER A 534 -4.56 -6.39 9.75
N ALA A 535 -4.10 -6.10 8.53
CA ALA A 535 -3.04 -5.09 8.28
C ALA A 535 -3.42 -3.67 8.70
N PHE A 536 -4.71 -3.37 8.74
CA PHE A 536 -5.19 -2.00 8.65
C PHE A 536 -5.48 -1.38 10.03
N GLU A 537 -5.84 -2.23 11.00
CA GLU A 537 -6.15 -1.79 12.36
C GLU A 537 -4.90 -1.28 13.09
N LEU A 538 -3.74 -1.94 12.95
CA LEU A 538 -2.52 -1.55 13.65
C LEU A 538 -1.83 -0.31 13.08
N MET A 539 -1.96 -0.07 11.77
CA MET A 539 -1.37 1.12 11.16
C MET A 539 -2.13 2.41 11.54
N SER A 540 -3.42 2.31 11.90
CA SER A 540 -4.20 3.42 12.50
C SER A 540 -4.09 3.48 14.03
N LEU A 541 -3.96 2.34 14.72
CA LEU A 541 -3.78 2.28 16.19
C LEU A 541 -2.40 2.79 16.65
N CYS A 542 -1.33 2.62 15.86
CA CYS A 542 -0.01 3.17 16.20
C CYS A 542 0.02 4.70 16.27
N PHE A 543 -0.93 5.41 15.66
CA PHE A 543 -1.07 6.86 15.81
C PHE A 543 -1.85 7.27 17.08
N TYR A 544 -2.59 6.35 17.71
CA TYR A 544 -3.33 6.59 18.95
C TYR A 544 -2.60 6.07 20.21
N CYS A 545 -1.74 5.04 20.09
CA CYS A 545 -1.01 4.44 21.22
C CYS A 545 0.33 5.10 21.57
N ALA A 546 0.55 6.38 21.22
CA ALA A 546 1.75 7.11 21.61
C ALA A 546 1.73 7.64 23.06
N ASN A 547 0.83 7.14 23.93
CA ASN A 547 0.61 7.73 25.27
C ASN A 547 0.32 6.76 26.42
N ASP A 548 0.66 5.47 26.32
CA ASP A 548 0.49 4.55 27.45
C ASP A 548 1.66 3.55 27.58
N GLU A 549 2.53 3.76 28.56
CA GLU A 549 3.73 2.95 28.87
C GLU A 549 3.40 1.56 29.46
N SER A 550 2.13 1.15 29.50
CA SER A 550 1.70 -0.10 30.15
C SER A 550 1.56 -1.31 29.22
N VAL A 551 1.74 -1.16 27.90
CA VAL A 551 1.42 -2.20 26.89
C VAL A 551 2.62 -3.07 26.47
N VAL A 552 3.84 -2.76 26.92
CA VAL A 552 5.09 -3.43 26.45
C VAL A 552 5.49 -4.67 27.28
N GLY A 553 4.78 -5.01 28.35
CA GLY A 553 5.25 -5.99 29.34
C GLY A 553 4.77 -7.45 29.24
N GLY A 554 3.99 -7.86 28.23
CA GLY A 554 3.23 -9.12 28.31
C GLY A 554 3.25 -10.07 27.11
N PHE A 555 4.07 -9.81 26.09
CA PHE A 555 4.12 -10.63 24.86
C PHE A 555 5.53 -11.18 24.55
N ASP A 556 6.31 -11.42 25.61
CA ASP A 556 7.54 -12.20 25.51
C ASP A 556 7.32 -13.56 26.19
N GLN A 557 7.73 -14.64 25.51
CA GLN A 557 7.57 -16.06 25.85
C GLN A 557 6.27 -16.74 25.38
N ILE A 558 6.16 -16.98 24.07
CA ILE A 558 5.74 -18.32 23.59
C ILE A 558 6.67 -18.69 22.43
N GLY A 559 7.83 -19.22 22.77
CA GLY A 559 8.76 -19.81 21.81
C GLY A 559 8.21 -21.14 21.32
N SER A 560 8.36 -21.41 20.03
CA SER A 560 7.92 -22.63 19.35
C SER A 560 8.66 -23.92 19.80
N GLN A 561 9.36 -23.91 20.93
CA GLN A 561 9.99 -25.08 21.57
C GLN A 561 9.20 -25.62 22.77
N ASP A 562 8.28 -24.85 23.37
CA ASP A 562 7.46 -25.33 24.50
C ASP A 562 6.24 -26.17 24.06
N ILE A 563 6.00 -26.26 22.75
CA ILE A 563 4.91 -27.04 22.15
C ILE A 563 5.20 -28.55 22.19
N LEU A 564 6.46 -28.96 22.41
CA LEU A 564 6.86 -30.36 22.52
C LEU A 564 6.92 -30.88 23.97
N GLU A 565 7.17 -30.04 24.97
CA GLU A 565 7.13 -30.47 26.39
C GLU A 565 5.69 -30.65 26.91
N VAL A 566 4.71 -29.89 26.40
CA VAL A 566 3.29 -30.08 26.76
C VAL A 566 2.72 -31.42 26.26
N PHE A 567 3.26 -31.98 25.17
CA PHE A 567 2.83 -33.30 24.67
C PHE A 567 3.59 -34.49 25.25
N GLN A 568 4.71 -34.27 25.94
CA GLN A 568 5.52 -35.35 26.51
C GLN A 568 5.19 -35.63 27.99
N ASP A 569 4.66 -34.64 28.71
CA ASP A 569 4.37 -34.74 30.16
C ASP A 569 3.01 -35.37 30.52
N SER A 570 2.18 -35.74 29.51
CA SER A 570 0.93 -36.47 29.75
C SER A 570 1.12 -37.99 29.93
N SER A 571 2.37 -38.48 29.92
CA SER A 571 2.70 -39.91 30.02
C SER A 571 3.27 -40.34 31.39
N ASN A 572 3.48 -39.43 32.33
CA ASN A 572 3.96 -39.74 33.67
C ASN A 572 3.10 -39.09 34.75
N PHE A 573 2.01 -39.77 35.15
CA PHE A 573 1.44 -39.56 36.48
C PHE A 573 1.87 -40.71 37.41
N PRO A 574 2.45 -40.42 38.59
CA PRO A 574 2.91 -41.43 39.53
C PRO A 574 1.72 -42.19 40.14
N ARG A 575 1.90 -43.50 40.31
CA ARG A 575 1.10 -44.30 41.24
C ARG A 575 1.32 -43.72 42.64
N LEU A 576 0.28 -43.16 43.26
CA LEU A 576 0.31 -42.82 44.67
C LEU A 576 -0.35 -43.93 45.49
N ASP A 577 0.44 -44.37 46.46
CA ASP A 577 0.21 -45.43 47.43
C ASP A 577 -0.96 -45.17 48.38
N GLN A 578 -1.44 -46.26 48.97
CA GLN A 578 -2.45 -46.31 50.02
C GLN A 578 -1.94 -45.71 51.34
N GLY A 579 -2.78 -44.96 52.05
CA GLY A 579 -2.66 -44.79 53.51
C GLY A 579 -3.18 -43.47 54.07
N GLY A 580 -4.09 -43.54 55.06
CA GLY A 580 -4.29 -42.46 56.06
C GLY A 580 -5.72 -41.95 56.24
N GLU A 581 -6.31 -42.27 57.39
CA GLU A 581 -7.65 -41.91 57.89
C GLU A 581 -8.02 -40.40 57.90
N GLY A 582 -9.34 -40.12 57.77
CA GLY A 582 -9.90 -38.81 58.17
C GLY A 582 -11.36 -38.55 57.77
N ARG A 583 -12.30 -38.99 58.60
CA ARG A 583 -13.77 -38.74 58.67
C ARG A 583 -14.37 -37.56 57.86
N GLY A 584 -15.52 -37.81 57.20
CA GLY A 584 -16.54 -36.77 56.99
C GLY A 584 -17.50 -36.97 55.81
N ASN A 585 -18.58 -37.72 56.03
CA ASN A 585 -19.90 -37.68 55.36
C ASN A 585 -20.04 -37.22 53.89
N GLY A 586 -20.26 -38.22 53.02
CA GLY A 586 -21.55 -38.37 52.34
C GLY A 586 -21.74 -37.67 51.00
N LEU A 587 -21.36 -38.33 49.90
CA LEU A 587 -22.09 -38.34 48.63
C LEU A 587 -21.73 -39.64 47.88
N ARG A 588 -22.76 -40.42 47.54
CA ARG A 588 -22.68 -41.77 46.95
C ARG A 588 -22.36 -41.66 45.46
N TRP A 589 -21.12 -41.99 45.07
CA TRP A 589 -20.73 -42.07 43.65
C TRP A 589 -21.43 -43.25 42.96
N ARG A 590 -22.09 -42.96 41.83
CA ARG A 590 -22.71 -43.94 40.93
C ARG A 590 -21.60 -44.80 40.31
N ARG A 591 -21.74 -46.14 40.33
CA ARG A 591 -20.85 -47.02 39.55
C ARG A 591 -21.05 -46.75 38.06
N PRO A 592 -19.98 -46.69 37.26
CA PRO A 592 -20.07 -46.49 35.82
C PRO A 592 -20.76 -47.68 35.14
N SER A 593 -21.65 -47.40 34.18
CA SER A 593 -22.38 -48.41 33.40
C SER A 593 -21.50 -49.03 32.33
N GLY A 594 -21.85 -50.24 31.85
CA GLY A 594 -21.06 -51.02 30.90
C GLY A 594 -20.57 -50.28 29.63
N SER A 595 -21.30 -49.26 29.17
CA SER A 595 -20.93 -48.44 28.02
C SER A 595 -19.74 -47.48 28.27
N GLU A 596 -19.47 -47.11 29.53
CA GLU A 596 -18.33 -46.27 29.92
C GLU A 596 -17.02 -47.08 29.99
N ARG A 597 -17.12 -48.41 30.23
CA ARG A 597 -15.97 -49.32 30.17
C ARG A 597 -15.57 -49.64 28.73
N GLU A 598 -16.54 -49.75 27.82
CA GLU A 598 -16.27 -49.94 26.39
C GLU A 598 -15.65 -48.70 25.73
N SER A 599 -16.03 -47.50 26.16
CA SER A 599 -15.44 -46.25 25.65
C SER A 599 -14.03 -45.98 26.21
N ALA A 600 -13.76 -46.34 27.47
CA ALA A 600 -12.40 -46.31 28.02
C ALA A 600 -11.48 -47.35 27.35
N ALA A 601 -11.96 -48.57 27.09
CA ALA A 601 -11.21 -49.60 26.37
C ALA A 601 -10.98 -49.22 24.89
N ALA A 602 -11.94 -48.54 24.25
CA ALA A 602 -11.79 -48.02 22.88
C ALA A 602 -10.79 -46.85 22.81
N MET A 603 -10.73 -45.97 23.82
CA MET A 603 -9.72 -44.92 23.90
C MET A 603 -8.32 -45.47 24.17
N GLU A 604 -8.19 -46.51 25.02
CA GLU A 604 -6.90 -47.18 25.26
C GLU A 604 -6.41 -47.95 24.02
N ALA A 605 -7.32 -48.59 23.28
CA ALA A 605 -7.01 -49.23 22.00
C ALA A 605 -6.61 -48.23 20.91
N ALA A 606 -7.27 -47.06 20.85
CA ALA A 606 -6.92 -45.99 19.92
C ALA A 606 -5.57 -45.33 20.25
N ALA A 607 -5.24 -45.19 21.55
CA ALA A 607 -3.95 -44.69 21.99
C ALA A 607 -2.80 -45.68 21.69
N LYS A 608 -3.03 -47.00 21.88
CA LYS A 608 -2.08 -48.05 21.50
C LYS A 608 -1.88 -48.15 19.98
N ALA A 609 -2.93 -47.93 19.19
CA ALA A 609 -2.83 -47.90 17.73
C ALA A 609 -2.07 -46.66 17.21
N ALA A 610 -2.25 -45.50 17.84
CA ALA A 610 -1.50 -44.28 17.51
C ALA A 610 -0.01 -44.37 17.93
N GLY A 611 0.29 -45.04 19.05
CA GLY A 611 1.65 -45.34 19.47
C GLY A 611 2.37 -46.33 18.56
N ALA A 612 1.69 -47.38 18.12
CA ALA A 612 2.25 -48.37 17.18
C ALA A 612 2.54 -47.75 15.79
N SER A 613 1.64 -46.90 15.28
CA SER A 613 1.85 -46.20 14.00
C SER A 613 3.03 -45.21 14.05
N ARG A 614 3.35 -44.62 15.21
CA ARG A 614 4.49 -43.70 15.37
C ARG A 614 5.81 -44.43 15.55
N ALA A 615 5.80 -45.61 16.19
CA ALA A 615 6.96 -46.49 16.30
C ALA A 615 7.34 -47.13 14.95
N GLU A 616 6.35 -47.49 14.12
CA GLU A 616 6.59 -47.99 12.75
C GLU A 616 7.09 -46.90 11.79
N MET A 617 6.64 -45.65 11.97
CA MET A 617 7.09 -44.50 11.17
C MET A 617 8.51 -44.05 11.54
N SER A 618 8.88 -44.13 12.83
CA SER A 618 10.26 -43.91 13.31
C SER A 618 11.22 -45.04 12.90
N ALA A 619 10.77 -46.30 12.88
CA ALA A 619 11.54 -47.41 12.32
C ALA A 619 11.73 -47.29 10.80
N ALA A 620 10.77 -46.71 10.08
CA ALA A 620 10.87 -46.42 8.65
C ALA A 620 11.85 -45.27 8.33
N GLU A 621 11.93 -44.24 9.17
CA GLU A 621 12.93 -43.16 9.05
C GLU A 621 14.35 -43.63 9.40
N GLY A 622 14.50 -44.54 10.37
CA GLY A 622 15.78 -45.18 10.70
C GLY A 622 16.31 -46.12 9.61
N MET A 623 15.43 -46.85 8.90
CA MET A 623 15.82 -47.66 7.73
C MET A 623 16.11 -46.82 6.47
N ALA A 624 15.50 -45.63 6.33
CA ALA A 624 15.80 -44.70 5.24
C ALA A 624 17.19 -44.06 5.40
N GLY A 625 17.61 -43.73 6.64
CA GLY A 625 18.95 -43.21 6.92
C GLY A 625 20.08 -44.22 6.72
N THR A 626 19.84 -45.51 7.02
CA THR A 626 20.86 -46.57 6.84
C THR A 626 21.01 -47.05 5.39
N ARG A 627 20.02 -46.81 4.52
CA ARG A 627 20.09 -47.15 3.09
C ARG A 627 20.87 -46.11 2.26
N VAL A 628 20.97 -44.87 2.73
CA VAL A 628 21.77 -43.81 2.07
C VAL A 628 23.27 -43.96 2.34
N GLU A 629 23.67 -44.62 3.43
CA GLU A 629 25.08 -44.92 3.73
C GLU A 629 25.61 -46.13 2.93
N SER A 630 24.75 -47.05 2.47
CA SER A 630 25.17 -48.22 1.66
C SER A 630 25.23 -47.97 0.16
N GLU A 631 24.68 -46.86 -0.35
CA GLU A 631 24.83 -46.42 -1.76
C GLU A 631 26.00 -45.43 -1.96
N ARG A 632 26.83 -45.20 -0.92
CA ARG A 632 28.04 -44.37 -0.96
C ARG A 632 29.36 -45.13 -0.73
N ARG A 633 29.36 -46.47 -0.86
CA ARG A 633 30.58 -47.28 -0.99
C ARG A 633 30.69 -47.93 -2.36
#